data_AF-A0A0S3RFK6-F1
#
_entry.id   AF-A0A0S3RFK6-F1
#
_cell.length_a   1.000
_cell.length_b   1.000
_cell.length_c   1.000
_cell.angle_alpha   90.00
_cell.angle_beta   90.00
_cell.angle_gamma   90.00
#
_symmetry.space_group_name_H-M   'P 1'
#
loop_
_entity.id
_entity.type
_entity.pdbx_description
1 polymer ?
#
loop_
_entity_poly.entity_id
_entity_poly.type
_entity_poly.pdbx_seq_one_letter_code
_entity_poly.pdbx_strand_id
1 'polypeptide(L)'
;MVKVGVSNKEESPVMDNSDYSGSQLVHHFRSVLGAVKTGDRGNYDELVGYLHLKRNLSPDEVAILVTTLKALSGAVSYIDSDHHESLLFAVSGMSLWNYGTEVMDALLELITSLAATNGKYIDWCLEMLVKHFVPPRYIYDSLDNENGINRKNKVLSRVHAALKEIADLVPLAPLRLCPIVVQNMPSVFSYDREIVLYVENMLKLESGAIGETVGSTVLPALVDRLLELDVEIGWNGILQEDTRGIFDMELEDIIKFAEEDENSDSMPQSELLNRKYLQGNNKVVEKLDNLIVLALLHLESCQSSGRLAEVFDILLHSFQKTVLNAYKSKFTQFVMFYACALDPEGCGVKFAMVLADMFGSDVNPPITRMSAVAYLASYLSRAKFLSAALVTTIIQSLVDQCYAYCKLRDSGMNPRAHQVFYSGCQAIMYILCFRMRSLMDVPRLKLQLLNMPMEAIWKHKLCPLKVCLPTVVVEFLRQAKAAKLFMVSESFVFNDMLESDLSKAFGGMDRLDMFFPFDPCLLKKSESYIRPHFVRWSKVRTTYDDDDDNVSEVSESGSEVTDDDFVDTNTKDMIDDDMMVTVEDLDFNPDLNKMSITPKNSLKHLRMPARIRPSTSPESL
;
A
#
# COMPACT_ATOMS: atom_id res chain seq x y z
N MET A 1 -86.67 -5.07 24.72
CA MET A 1 -86.13 -3.77 24.26
C MET A 1 -84.96 -4.07 23.33
N VAL A 2 -85.27 -4.21 22.04
CA VAL A 2 -84.91 -3.30 20.93
C VAL A 2 -83.53 -3.62 20.34
N LYS A 3 -83.57 -4.30 19.19
CA LYS A 3 -82.55 -4.31 18.13
C LYS A 3 -82.42 -2.91 17.54
N VAL A 4 -81.18 -2.44 17.35
CA VAL A 4 -80.71 -1.50 16.31
C VAL A 4 -79.23 -1.87 16.13
N GLY A 5 -78.61 -2.01 14.95
CA GLY A 5 -78.97 -1.80 13.56
C GLY A 5 -77.64 -1.77 12.80
N VAL A 6 -77.49 -2.59 11.76
CA VAL A 6 -76.31 -2.68 10.89
C VAL A 6 -76.28 -1.49 9.93
N SER A 7 -75.11 -0.84 9.77
CA SER A 7 -74.65 -0.09 8.57
C SER A 7 -73.28 0.53 8.93
N ASN A 8 -72.22 0.51 8.14
CA ASN A 8 -71.96 0.07 6.77
C ASN A 8 -70.50 -0.36 6.71
N LYS A 9 -70.23 -1.34 5.85
CA LYS A 9 -68.93 -1.57 5.23
C LYS A 9 -68.48 -0.25 4.59
N GLU A 10 -67.30 0.22 4.95
CA GLU A 10 -66.43 0.87 3.98
C GLU A 10 -65.17 0.03 3.88
N GLU A 11 -64.90 -0.34 2.64
CA GLU A 11 -63.91 -1.30 2.21
C GLU A 11 -62.51 -0.82 2.59
N SER A 12 -61.83 -1.65 3.38
CA SER A 12 -60.37 -1.69 3.39
C SER A 12 -59.88 -1.95 1.96
N PRO A 13 -59.03 -1.09 1.35
CA PRO A 13 -58.33 -1.50 0.16
C PRO A 13 -57.19 -2.40 0.62
N VAL A 14 -57.49 -3.70 0.72
CA VAL A 14 -56.47 -4.69 0.32
C VAL A 14 -56.00 -4.22 -1.05
N MET A 15 -54.68 -4.15 -1.28
CA MET A 15 -54.14 -3.97 -2.63
C MET A 15 -54.54 -5.18 -3.49
N ASP A 16 -55.81 -5.20 -3.88
CA ASP A 16 -56.39 -6.06 -4.88
C ASP A 16 -55.94 -5.47 -6.20
N ASN A 17 -55.32 -6.33 -7.03
CA ASN A 17 -54.72 -6.07 -8.34
C ASN A 17 -55.49 -5.03 -9.18
N SER A 18 -55.28 -3.76 -8.89
CA SER A 18 -55.80 -2.63 -9.61
C SER A 18 -54.58 -1.83 -10.03
N ASP A 19 -54.41 -1.72 -11.35
CA ASP A 19 -53.33 -0.98 -12.00
C ASP A 19 -53.40 0.51 -11.61
N TYR A 20 -52.94 0.85 -10.41
CA TYR A 20 -52.70 2.24 -10.04
C TYR A 20 -51.61 2.77 -10.98
N SER A 21 -51.93 3.82 -11.73
CA SER A 21 -50.91 4.54 -12.48
C SER A 21 -49.84 5.03 -11.50
N GLY A 22 -48.55 4.99 -11.89
CA GLY A 22 -47.45 5.41 -11.01
C GLY A 22 -47.65 6.81 -10.40
N SER A 23 -48.34 7.72 -11.10
CA SER A 23 -48.70 9.04 -10.57
C SER A 23 -49.76 9.01 -9.46
N GLN A 24 -50.69 8.06 -9.50
CA GLN A 24 -51.72 7.89 -8.47
C GLN A 24 -51.11 7.32 -7.18
N LEU A 25 -50.17 6.38 -7.31
CA LEU A 25 -49.47 5.81 -6.15
C LEU A 25 -48.63 6.86 -5.43
N VAL A 26 -47.91 7.71 -6.17
CA VAL A 26 -47.16 8.84 -5.60
C VAL A 26 -48.09 9.80 -4.85
N HIS A 27 -49.25 10.15 -5.43
CA HIS A 27 -50.22 11.01 -4.74
C HIS A 27 -50.76 10.36 -3.46
N HIS A 28 -51.05 9.05 -3.51
CA HIS A 28 -51.47 8.30 -2.34
C HIS A 28 -50.39 8.34 -1.23
N PHE A 29 -49.13 8.06 -1.55
CA PHE A 29 -48.05 8.08 -0.55
C PHE A 29 -47.79 9.48 0.03
N ARG A 30 -47.92 10.54 -0.78
CA ARG A 30 -47.88 11.93 -0.25
C ARG A 30 -48.99 12.18 0.78
N SER A 31 -50.20 11.68 0.51
CA SER A 31 -51.32 11.77 1.45
C SER A 31 -51.05 10.97 2.73
N VAL A 32 -50.53 9.74 2.61
CA VAL A 32 -50.19 8.88 3.75
C VAL A 32 -49.13 9.55 4.64
N LEU A 33 -48.03 10.02 4.05
CA LEU A 33 -46.96 10.73 4.78
C LEU A 33 -47.44 12.05 5.39
N GLY A 34 -48.37 12.75 4.73
CA GLY A 34 -49.00 13.95 5.27
C GLY A 34 -49.87 13.66 6.50
N ALA A 35 -50.62 12.56 6.48
CA ALA A 35 -51.57 12.18 7.52
C ALA A 35 -50.91 11.81 8.86
N VAL A 36 -49.66 11.34 8.83
CA VAL A 36 -48.86 11.05 10.05
C VAL A 36 -48.71 12.29 10.93
N LYS A 37 -48.58 13.48 10.33
CA LYS A 37 -48.50 14.76 11.05
C LYS A 37 -49.80 15.11 11.80
N THR A 38 -50.92 14.55 11.36
CA THR A 38 -52.24 14.72 12.00
C THR A 38 -52.60 13.58 12.96
N GLY A 39 -51.71 12.60 13.13
CA GLY A 39 -51.86 11.49 14.08
C GLY A 39 -52.44 10.20 13.49
N ASP A 40 -52.76 10.15 12.19
CA ASP A 40 -53.19 8.92 11.52
C ASP A 40 -51.98 8.13 11.01
N ARG A 41 -51.80 6.92 11.55
CA ARG A 41 -50.66 6.04 11.27
C ARG A 41 -51.03 4.71 10.61
N GLY A 42 -52.32 4.41 10.41
CA GLY A 42 -52.74 3.08 9.94
C GLY A 42 -52.12 2.68 8.60
N ASN A 43 -52.29 3.55 7.60
CA ASN A 43 -51.73 3.35 6.26
C ASN A 43 -50.20 3.51 6.23
N TYR A 44 -49.63 4.28 7.17
CA TYR A 44 -48.19 4.45 7.28
C TYR A 44 -47.50 3.20 7.83
N ASP A 45 -48.06 2.58 8.86
CA ASP A 45 -47.49 1.36 9.44
C ASP A 45 -47.62 0.19 8.44
N GLU A 46 -48.68 0.15 7.61
CA GLU A 46 -48.80 -0.78 6.48
C GLU A 46 -47.71 -0.53 5.41
N LEU A 47 -47.50 0.74 5.02
CA LEU A 47 -46.44 1.15 4.11
C LEU A 47 -45.05 0.69 4.58
N VAL A 48 -44.75 0.90 5.87
CA VAL A 48 -43.50 0.42 6.49
C VAL A 48 -43.44 -1.11 6.49
N GLY A 49 -44.57 -1.78 6.67
CA GLY A 49 -44.73 -3.23 6.56
C GLY A 49 -44.18 -3.82 5.26
N TYR A 50 -44.42 -3.16 4.12
CA TYR A 50 -43.93 -3.61 2.80
C TYR A 50 -42.40 -3.55 2.67
N LEU A 51 -41.72 -2.75 3.49
CA LEU A 51 -40.26 -2.61 3.47
C LEU A 51 -39.54 -3.61 4.39
N HIS A 52 -40.27 -4.34 5.23
CA HIS A 52 -39.67 -5.30 6.14
C HIS A 52 -39.19 -6.58 5.43
N LEU A 53 -38.02 -7.06 5.87
CA LEU A 53 -37.19 -8.09 5.23
C LEU A 53 -37.91 -9.45 5.12
N LYS A 54 -38.10 -9.94 3.89
CA LYS A 54 -38.26 -11.38 3.60
C LYS A 54 -37.07 -11.86 2.76
N ARG A 55 -36.37 -12.89 3.23
CA ARG A 55 -35.15 -13.41 2.58
C ARG A 55 -35.42 -14.05 1.20
N ASN A 56 -36.67 -14.40 0.92
CA ASN A 56 -37.12 -14.94 -0.37
C ASN A 56 -38.43 -14.24 -0.73
N LEU A 57 -38.37 -13.25 -1.62
CA LEU A 57 -39.54 -12.55 -2.13
C LEU A 57 -40.09 -13.32 -3.33
N SER A 58 -41.41 -13.49 -3.41
CA SER A 58 -42.07 -13.91 -4.64
C SER A 58 -41.94 -12.82 -5.73
N PRO A 59 -42.11 -13.15 -7.02
CA PRO A 59 -42.11 -12.13 -8.08
C PRO A 59 -43.12 -10.99 -7.85
N ASP A 60 -44.28 -11.31 -7.27
CA ASP A 60 -45.31 -10.32 -6.94
C ASP A 60 -44.87 -9.42 -5.78
N GLU A 61 -44.24 -10.00 -4.74
CA GLU A 61 -43.68 -9.22 -3.62
C GLU A 61 -42.53 -8.31 -4.08
N VAL A 62 -41.72 -8.76 -5.04
CA VAL A 62 -40.69 -7.92 -5.67
C VAL A 62 -41.33 -6.75 -6.42
N ALA A 63 -42.38 -7.00 -7.21
CA ALA A 63 -43.09 -5.95 -7.94
C ALA A 63 -43.71 -4.91 -7.00
N ILE A 64 -44.34 -5.35 -5.89
CA ILE A 64 -44.88 -4.47 -4.85
C ILE A 64 -43.77 -3.64 -4.22
N LEU A 65 -42.64 -4.26 -3.85
CA LEU A 65 -41.51 -3.55 -3.23
C LEU A 65 -40.91 -2.51 -4.18
N VAL A 66 -40.67 -2.86 -5.45
CA VAL A 66 -40.16 -1.93 -6.47
C VAL A 66 -41.12 -0.75 -6.66
N THR A 67 -42.41 -1.02 -6.78
CA THR A 67 -43.44 0.00 -6.98
C THR A 67 -43.55 0.92 -5.75
N THR A 68 -43.43 0.35 -4.55
CA THR A 68 -43.41 1.09 -3.28
C THR A 68 -42.19 2.01 -3.20
N LEU A 69 -40.98 1.50 -3.47
CA LEU A 69 -39.75 2.30 -3.45
C LEU A 69 -39.78 3.45 -4.46
N LYS A 70 -40.25 3.19 -5.69
CA LYS A 70 -40.39 4.23 -6.73
C LYS A 70 -41.41 5.30 -6.37
N ALA A 71 -42.55 4.91 -5.79
CA ALA A 71 -43.54 5.88 -5.36
C ALA A 71 -43.05 6.72 -4.16
N LEU A 72 -42.30 6.11 -3.24
CA LEU A 72 -41.62 6.83 -2.17
C LEU A 72 -40.60 7.83 -2.73
N SER A 73 -39.85 7.46 -3.77
CA SER A 73 -38.92 8.35 -4.48
C SER A 73 -39.63 9.61 -4.99
N GLY A 74 -40.84 9.47 -5.56
CA GLY A 74 -41.68 10.59 -5.99
C GLY A 74 -42.34 11.40 -4.85
N ALA A 75 -42.25 10.93 -3.60
CA ALA A 75 -42.88 11.52 -2.42
C ALA A 75 -41.88 12.00 -1.35
N VAL A 76 -40.57 12.00 -1.64
CA VAL A 76 -39.49 12.33 -0.68
C VAL A 76 -39.64 13.69 0.00
N SER A 77 -40.27 14.68 -0.64
CA SER A 77 -40.52 16.01 -0.06
C SER A 77 -41.48 15.98 1.15
N TYR A 78 -42.21 14.89 1.36
CA TYR A 78 -43.12 14.69 2.48
C TYR A 78 -42.49 13.87 3.61
N ILE A 79 -41.31 13.26 3.38
CA ILE A 79 -40.57 12.52 4.39
C ILE A 79 -39.96 13.52 5.39
N ASP A 80 -40.04 13.18 6.67
CA ASP A 80 -39.70 14.05 7.80
C ASP A 80 -39.10 13.19 8.90
N SER A 81 -37.97 13.62 9.49
CA SER A 81 -37.20 12.81 10.44
C SER A 81 -37.98 12.51 11.71
N ASP A 82 -38.83 13.44 12.13
CA ASP A 82 -39.48 13.39 13.44
C ASP A 82 -40.75 12.52 13.37
N HIS A 83 -41.39 12.48 12.21
CA HIS A 83 -42.65 11.75 12.00
C HIS A 83 -42.46 10.40 11.31
N HIS A 84 -41.40 10.24 10.51
CA HIS A 84 -41.21 9.08 9.63
C HIS A 84 -39.99 8.22 10.01
N GLU A 85 -39.63 8.18 11.29
CA GLU A 85 -38.47 7.41 11.79
C GLU A 85 -38.55 5.92 11.41
N SER A 86 -39.71 5.27 11.57
CA SER A 86 -39.88 3.84 11.25
C SER A 86 -39.64 3.53 9.76
N LEU A 87 -40.05 4.42 8.86
CA LEU A 87 -39.81 4.34 7.43
C LEU A 87 -38.30 4.47 7.13
N LEU A 88 -37.65 5.50 7.66
CA LEU A 88 -36.22 5.71 7.49
C LEU A 88 -35.42 4.52 8.05
N PHE A 89 -35.82 4.01 9.22
CA PHE A 89 -35.22 2.82 9.82
C PHE A 89 -35.37 1.59 8.92
N ALA A 90 -36.57 1.33 8.39
CA ALA A 90 -36.83 0.22 7.48
C ALA A 90 -35.96 0.30 6.22
N VAL A 91 -35.87 1.49 5.59
CA VAL A 91 -35.01 1.73 4.42
C VAL A 91 -33.53 1.51 4.77
N SER A 92 -33.04 2.01 5.92
CA SER A 92 -31.64 1.81 6.36
C SER A 92 -31.27 0.35 6.64
N GLY A 93 -32.28 -0.47 6.94
CA GLY A 93 -32.16 -1.91 7.18
C GLY A 93 -32.09 -2.74 5.90
N MET A 94 -32.47 -2.17 4.76
CA MET A 94 -32.36 -2.83 3.46
C MET A 94 -30.87 -2.97 3.08
N SER A 95 -30.52 -4.09 2.45
CA SER A 95 -29.18 -4.31 1.92
C SER A 95 -29.22 -4.65 0.44
N LEU A 96 -28.54 -3.87 -0.40
CA LEU A 96 -28.39 -4.14 -1.84
C LEU A 96 -27.84 -5.55 -2.09
N TRP A 97 -27.03 -6.05 -1.16
CA TRP A 97 -26.47 -7.39 -1.21
C TRP A 97 -27.50 -8.52 -1.08
N ASN A 98 -28.78 -8.23 -0.80
CA ASN A 98 -29.85 -9.22 -0.64
C ASN A 98 -30.85 -9.27 -1.79
N TYR A 99 -30.81 -8.32 -2.71
CA TYR A 99 -31.88 -8.17 -3.71
C TYR A 99 -31.42 -8.43 -5.14
N GLY A 100 -32.38 -8.44 -6.08
CA GLY A 100 -32.16 -8.39 -7.53
C GLY A 100 -31.98 -6.96 -8.03
N THR A 101 -31.63 -6.81 -9.31
CA THR A 101 -31.27 -5.52 -9.90
C THR A 101 -32.40 -4.50 -9.85
N GLU A 102 -33.65 -4.93 -10.01
CA GLU A 102 -34.84 -4.08 -10.05
C GLU A 102 -35.07 -3.37 -8.71
N VAL A 103 -34.91 -4.11 -7.60
CA VAL A 103 -35.05 -3.56 -6.23
C VAL A 103 -33.84 -2.71 -5.88
N MET A 104 -32.62 -3.11 -6.30
CA MET A 104 -31.43 -2.28 -6.10
C MET A 104 -31.61 -0.91 -6.76
N ASP A 105 -32.04 -0.88 -8.01
CA ASP A 105 -32.19 0.35 -8.79
C ASP A 105 -33.29 1.24 -8.18
N ALA A 106 -34.43 0.66 -7.78
CA ALA A 106 -35.52 1.42 -7.12
C ALA A 106 -35.12 1.97 -5.74
N LEU A 107 -34.34 1.23 -4.96
CA LEU A 107 -33.83 1.69 -3.67
C LEU A 107 -32.83 2.84 -3.85
N LEU A 108 -31.91 2.74 -4.81
CA LEU A 108 -30.94 3.79 -5.13
C LEU A 108 -31.60 5.05 -5.67
N GLU A 109 -32.67 4.92 -6.46
CA GLU A 109 -33.49 6.04 -6.92
C GLU A 109 -34.09 6.81 -5.73
N LEU A 110 -34.62 6.10 -4.73
CA LEU A 110 -35.14 6.70 -3.50
C LEU A 110 -34.05 7.42 -2.70
N ILE A 111 -32.90 6.78 -2.50
CA ILE A 111 -31.77 7.35 -1.73
C ILE A 111 -31.25 8.62 -2.39
N THR A 112 -31.07 8.59 -3.71
CA THR A 112 -30.58 9.72 -4.49
C THR A 112 -31.57 10.86 -4.47
N SER A 113 -32.86 10.58 -4.67
CA SER A 113 -33.93 11.59 -4.61
C SER A 113 -34.05 12.22 -3.23
N LEU A 114 -33.90 11.43 -2.16
CA LEU A 114 -33.93 11.94 -0.78
C LEU A 114 -32.74 12.86 -0.49
N ALA A 115 -31.53 12.47 -0.92
CA ALA A 115 -30.32 13.28 -0.77
C ALA A 115 -30.41 14.61 -1.54
N ALA A 116 -30.97 14.58 -2.76
CA ALA A 116 -31.10 15.75 -3.62
C ALA A 116 -32.22 16.71 -3.17
N THR A 117 -33.30 16.20 -2.59
CA THR A 117 -34.49 17.02 -2.25
C THR A 117 -34.34 17.77 -0.93
N ASN A 118 -33.71 17.16 0.08
CA ASN A 118 -33.59 17.77 1.40
C ASN A 118 -32.21 17.51 2.01
N GLY A 119 -31.43 18.58 2.12
CA GLY A 119 -30.03 18.53 2.57
C GLY A 119 -29.80 17.97 3.98
N LYS A 120 -30.86 17.85 4.80
CA LYS A 120 -30.81 17.20 6.11
C LYS A 120 -30.48 15.70 6.03
N TYR A 121 -30.86 15.04 4.93
CA TYR A 121 -30.68 13.60 4.76
C TYR A 121 -29.41 13.23 4.00
N ILE A 122 -28.62 14.19 3.52
CA ILE A 122 -27.42 13.91 2.72
C ILE A 122 -26.46 12.97 3.47
N ASP A 123 -26.07 13.28 4.70
CA ASP A 123 -25.13 12.44 5.47
C ASP A 123 -25.69 11.03 5.66
N TRP A 124 -26.96 10.94 6.03
CA TRP A 124 -27.65 9.66 6.22
C TRP A 124 -27.66 8.83 4.93
N CYS A 125 -27.95 9.43 3.77
CA CYS A 125 -27.92 8.76 2.47
C CYS A 125 -26.50 8.29 2.12
N LEU A 126 -25.49 9.14 2.33
CA LEU A 126 -24.08 8.82 2.06
C LEU A 126 -23.58 7.69 2.97
N GLU A 127 -23.89 7.72 4.27
CA GLU A 127 -23.59 6.65 5.22
C GLU A 127 -24.22 5.33 4.79
N MET A 128 -25.48 5.38 4.35
CA MET A 128 -26.21 4.20 3.88
C MET A 128 -25.53 3.60 2.63
N LEU A 129 -25.06 4.42 1.69
CA LEU A 129 -24.29 3.96 0.53
C LEU A 129 -22.93 3.39 0.92
N VAL A 130 -22.18 4.04 1.81
CA VAL A 130 -20.86 3.58 2.28
C VAL A 130 -20.95 2.25 3.03
N LYS A 131 -22.02 2.01 3.79
CA LYS A 131 -22.30 0.72 4.45
C LYS A 131 -22.31 -0.47 3.48
N HIS A 132 -22.57 -0.22 2.19
CA HIS A 132 -22.60 -1.26 1.15
C HIS A 132 -21.23 -1.58 0.55
N PHE A 133 -20.16 -0.87 0.91
CA PHE A 133 -18.79 -1.19 0.46
C PHE A 133 -18.37 -2.61 0.84
N VAL A 134 -18.87 -3.09 1.98
CA VAL A 134 -18.60 -4.43 2.48
C VAL A 134 -19.91 -5.23 2.51
N PRO A 135 -19.93 -6.46 1.95
CA PRO A 135 -21.09 -7.33 2.04
C PRO A 135 -21.33 -7.84 3.47
N PRO A 136 -22.57 -8.26 3.80
CA PRO A 136 -22.82 -9.07 4.98
C PRO A 136 -21.95 -10.35 5.03
N ARG A 137 -21.50 -10.75 6.22
CA ARG A 137 -20.53 -11.86 6.41
C ARG A 137 -20.92 -13.19 5.78
N TYR A 138 -22.21 -13.53 5.74
CA TYR A 138 -22.69 -14.78 5.13
C TYR A 138 -22.49 -14.83 3.61
N ILE A 139 -22.12 -13.73 2.97
CA ILE A 139 -21.83 -13.66 1.53
C ILE A 139 -20.34 -13.90 1.25
N TYR A 140 -19.47 -13.81 2.26
CA TYR A 140 -18.01 -13.85 2.06
C TYR A 140 -17.55 -15.10 1.32
N ASP A 141 -18.10 -16.27 1.65
CA ASP A 141 -17.76 -17.55 1.02
C ASP A 141 -18.15 -17.59 -0.46
N SER A 142 -19.18 -16.83 -0.85
CA SER A 142 -19.62 -16.78 -2.25
C SER A 142 -18.76 -15.85 -3.11
N LEU A 143 -18.00 -14.92 -2.52
CA LEU A 143 -17.21 -13.91 -3.24
C LEU A 143 -16.04 -14.50 -4.03
N ASP A 144 -15.64 -15.73 -3.71
CA ASP A 144 -14.57 -16.43 -4.42
C ASP A 144 -15.08 -17.15 -5.69
N ASN A 145 -16.41 -17.27 -5.86
CA ASN A 145 -17.04 -17.90 -7.01
C ASN A 145 -17.54 -16.85 -8.01
N GLU A 146 -17.66 -17.22 -9.30
CA GLU A 146 -18.10 -16.33 -10.38
C GLU A 146 -19.41 -15.58 -10.06
N ASN A 147 -20.38 -16.28 -9.46
CA ASN A 147 -21.66 -15.69 -9.07
C ASN A 147 -21.51 -14.60 -8.01
N GLY A 148 -20.63 -14.79 -7.01
CA GLY A 148 -20.39 -13.78 -6.00
C GLY A 148 -19.56 -12.61 -6.52
N ILE A 149 -18.59 -12.86 -7.42
CA ILE A 149 -17.85 -11.80 -8.12
C ILE A 149 -18.81 -10.95 -8.96
N ASN A 150 -19.70 -11.58 -9.72
CA ASN A 150 -20.71 -10.88 -10.52
C ASN A 150 -21.64 -10.04 -9.60
N ARG A 151 -22.10 -10.61 -8.48
CA ARG A 151 -22.91 -9.89 -7.49
C ARG A 151 -22.15 -8.70 -6.89
N LYS A 152 -20.89 -8.88 -6.49
CA LYS A 152 -20.01 -7.81 -6.01
C LYS A 152 -19.93 -6.68 -7.03
N ASN A 153 -19.64 -7.00 -8.29
CA ASN A 153 -19.52 -6.01 -9.34
C ASN A 153 -20.84 -5.26 -9.58
N LYS A 154 -21.98 -5.97 -9.58
CA LYS A 154 -23.32 -5.36 -9.74
C LYS A 154 -23.68 -4.40 -8.61
N VAL A 155 -23.41 -4.77 -7.36
CA VAL A 155 -23.70 -3.92 -6.19
C VAL A 155 -22.75 -2.72 -6.16
N LEU A 156 -21.44 -2.96 -6.23
CA LEU A 156 -20.47 -1.89 -6.08
C LEU A 156 -20.48 -0.90 -7.26
N SER A 157 -20.71 -1.35 -8.50
CA SER A 157 -20.88 -0.41 -9.63
C SER A 157 -22.05 0.55 -9.40
N ARG A 158 -23.18 0.06 -8.90
CA ARG A 158 -24.37 0.85 -8.60
C ARG A 158 -24.18 1.81 -7.42
N VAL A 159 -23.54 1.34 -6.34
CA VAL A 159 -23.24 2.20 -5.18
C VAL A 159 -22.37 3.38 -5.60
N HIS A 160 -21.29 3.12 -6.35
CA HIS A 160 -20.41 4.17 -6.86
C HIS A 160 -21.11 5.10 -7.86
N ALA A 161 -22.00 4.56 -8.71
CA ALA A 161 -22.82 5.36 -9.62
C ALA A 161 -23.78 6.29 -8.86
N ALA A 162 -24.44 5.80 -7.81
CA ALA A 162 -25.34 6.61 -6.98
C ALA A 162 -24.57 7.69 -6.20
N LEU A 163 -23.38 7.39 -5.67
CA LEU A 163 -22.53 8.39 -5.03
C LEU A 163 -22.13 9.50 -6.01
N LYS A 164 -21.81 9.14 -7.26
CA LYS A 164 -21.56 10.11 -8.33
C LYS A 164 -22.81 10.92 -8.67
N GLU A 165 -23.97 10.27 -8.82
CA GLU A 165 -25.22 10.94 -9.15
C GLU A 165 -25.62 11.95 -8.06
N ILE A 166 -25.48 11.58 -6.78
CA ILE A 166 -25.69 12.51 -5.66
C ILE A 166 -24.71 13.67 -5.73
N ALA A 167 -23.44 13.44 -6.08
CA ALA A 167 -22.46 14.53 -6.23
C ALA A 167 -22.79 15.47 -7.40
N ASP A 168 -23.28 14.92 -8.51
CA ASP A 168 -23.73 15.69 -9.69
C ASP A 168 -24.95 16.56 -9.34
N LEU A 169 -25.87 16.06 -8.50
CA LEU A 169 -27.08 16.78 -8.05
C LEU A 169 -26.80 17.73 -6.87
N VAL A 170 -25.85 17.39 -6.01
CA VAL A 170 -25.52 18.09 -4.76
C VAL A 170 -24.00 18.30 -4.68
N PRO A 171 -23.47 19.45 -5.14
CA PRO A 171 -22.03 19.67 -5.24
C PRO A 171 -21.24 19.60 -3.92
N LEU A 172 -21.91 19.76 -2.77
CA LEU A 172 -21.28 19.63 -1.45
C LEU A 172 -21.20 18.18 -0.94
N ALA A 173 -21.84 17.22 -1.62
CA ALA A 173 -21.87 15.83 -1.18
C ALA A 173 -20.48 15.18 -1.10
N PRO A 174 -19.53 15.38 -2.04
CA PRO A 174 -18.18 14.82 -1.91
C PRO A 174 -17.45 15.28 -0.63
N LEU A 175 -17.59 16.55 -0.23
CA LEU A 175 -16.99 17.08 1.01
C LEU A 175 -17.59 16.43 2.26
N ARG A 176 -18.90 16.15 2.24
CA ARG A 176 -19.57 15.44 3.35
C ARG A 176 -19.27 13.95 3.36
N LEU A 177 -19.00 13.34 2.20
CA LEU A 177 -18.62 11.95 2.06
C LEU A 177 -17.23 11.66 2.68
N CYS A 178 -16.29 12.57 2.58
CA CYS A 178 -14.93 12.42 3.11
C CYS A 178 -14.87 11.93 4.58
N PRO A 179 -15.45 12.63 5.57
CA PRO A 179 -15.43 12.17 6.96
C PRO A 179 -16.18 10.84 7.15
N ILE A 180 -17.27 10.61 6.41
CA ILE A 180 -18.05 9.36 6.49
C ILE A 180 -17.19 8.16 6.08
N VAL A 181 -16.47 8.28 4.96
CA VAL A 181 -15.60 7.21 4.45
C VAL A 181 -14.46 6.90 5.41
N VAL A 182 -13.82 7.93 6.00
CA VAL A 182 -12.72 7.74 6.95
C VAL A 182 -13.20 7.14 8.27
N GLN A 183 -14.33 7.62 8.81
CA GLN A 183 -14.86 7.14 10.10
C GLN A 183 -15.39 5.70 10.02
N ASN A 184 -15.93 5.29 8.88
CA ASN A 184 -16.42 3.93 8.66
C ASN A 184 -15.32 2.95 8.21
N MET A 185 -14.07 3.42 8.04
CA MET A 185 -12.96 2.55 7.69
C MET A 185 -12.75 1.48 8.78
N PRO A 186 -12.74 0.17 8.42
CA PRO A 186 -12.60 -0.89 9.40
C PRO A 186 -11.33 -0.74 10.26
N SER A 187 -11.45 -1.06 11.55
CA SER A 187 -10.32 -0.99 12.48
C SER A 187 -9.25 -2.03 12.15
N VAL A 188 -8.03 -1.85 12.67
CA VAL A 188 -6.92 -2.81 12.51
C VAL A 188 -7.28 -4.23 13.00
N PHE A 189 -8.24 -4.34 13.92
CA PHE A 189 -8.73 -5.61 14.49
C PHE A 189 -9.88 -6.25 13.70
N SER A 190 -10.39 -5.60 12.65
CA SER A 190 -11.46 -6.13 11.78
C SER A 190 -11.00 -7.38 11.00
N TYR A 191 -11.91 -8.03 10.28
CA TYR A 191 -11.54 -9.18 9.44
C TYR A 191 -10.77 -8.73 8.19
N ASP A 192 -9.80 -9.52 7.76
CA ASP A 192 -8.91 -9.20 6.63
C ASP A 192 -9.71 -8.87 5.36
N ARG A 193 -10.73 -9.68 5.04
CA ARG A 193 -11.60 -9.43 3.88
C ARG A 193 -12.38 -8.12 3.97
N GLU A 194 -12.79 -7.74 5.17
CA GLU A 194 -13.59 -6.53 5.41
C GLU A 194 -12.78 -5.27 5.13
N ILE A 195 -11.57 -5.16 5.71
CA ILE A 195 -10.70 -4.00 5.47
C ILE A 195 -10.21 -3.93 4.02
N VAL A 196 -9.89 -5.07 3.40
CA VAL A 196 -9.44 -5.13 1.99
C VAL A 196 -10.54 -4.66 1.05
N LEU A 197 -11.78 -5.16 1.20
CA LEU A 197 -12.91 -4.73 0.36
C LEU A 197 -13.27 -3.26 0.58
N TYR A 198 -13.16 -2.78 1.81
CA TYR A 198 -13.42 -1.38 2.11
C TYR A 198 -12.38 -0.46 1.43
N VAL A 199 -11.09 -0.77 1.58
CA VAL A 199 -9.99 0.00 0.95
C VAL A 199 -10.06 -0.07 -0.58
N GLU A 200 -10.41 -1.22 -1.16
CA GLU A 200 -10.66 -1.34 -2.61
C GLU A 200 -11.72 -0.33 -3.08
N ASN A 201 -12.81 -0.18 -2.32
CA ASN A 201 -13.85 0.80 -2.64
C ASN A 201 -13.40 2.23 -2.37
N MET A 202 -12.61 2.51 -1.34
CA MET A 202 -12.02 3.83 -1.11
C MET A 202 -11.16 4.28 -2.30
N LEU A 203 -10.28 3.41 -2.79
CA LEU A 203 -9.41 3.69 -3.93
C LEU A 203 -10.20 3.80 -5.25
N LYS A 204 -11.32 3.08 -5.36
CA LYS A 204 -12.25 3.25 -6.48
C LYS A 204 -12.98 4.60 -6.44
N LEU A 205 -13.30 5.14 -5.26
CA LEU A 205 -13.82 6.50 -5.15
C LEU A 205 -12.78 7.54 -5.58
N GLU A 206 -11.53 7.38 -5.13
CA GLU A 206 -10.40 8.22 -5.56
C GLU A 206 -10.25 8.17 -7.08
N SER A 207 -10.36 6.99 -7.69
CA SER A 207 -10.21 6.84 -9.14
C SER A 207 -11.41 7.36 -9.96
N GLY A 208 -12.51 7.74 -9.28
CA GLY A 208 -13.78 8.09 -9.90
C GLY A 208 -13.94 9.59 -10.16
N ALA A 209 -15.15 9.97 -10.61
CA ALA A 209 -15.47 11.36 -10.97
C ALA A 209 -15.40 12.35 -9.79
N ILE A 210 -15.50 11.86 -8.55
CA ILE A 210 -15.40 12.67 -7.33
C ILE A 210 -14.00 12.60 -6.69
N GLY A 211 -13.05 11.98 -7.40
CA GLY A 211 -11.71 11.66 -6.96
C GLY A 211 -10.90 12.86 -6.49
N GLU A 212 -10.95 13.98 -7.21
CA GLU A 212 -10.21 15.20 -6.87
C GLU A 212 -10.54 15.70 -5.45
N THR A 213 -11.81 15.65 -5.06
CA THR A 213 -12.23 16.10 -3.73
C THR A 213 -11.97 15.02 -2.67
N VAL A 214 -12.31 13.77 -2.97
CA VAL A 214 -12.25 12.68 -1.99
C VAL A 214 -10.84 12.17 -1.77
N GLY A 215 -9.99 12.17 -2.80
CA GLY A 215 -8.62 11.68 -2.80
C GLY A 215 -7.71 12.41 -1.81
N SER A 216 -7.91 13.72 -1.65
CA SER A 216 -7.19 14.56 -0.68
C SER A 216 -7.39 14.11 0.78
N THR A 217 -8.44 13.34 1.06
CA THR A 217 -8.73 12.78 2.39
C THR A 217 -8.52 11.26 2.45
N VAL A 218 -8.92 10.54 1.40
CA VAL A 218 -8.84 9.07 1.35
C VAL A 218 -7.41 8.56 1.30
N LEU A 219 -6.53 9.19 0.51
CA LEU A 219 -5.14 8.74 0.37
C LEU A 219 -4.35 8.92 1.69
N PRO A 220 -4.41 10.08 2.38
CA PRO A 220 -3.80 10.20 3.71
C PRO A 220 -4.36 9.21 4.73
N ALA A 221 -5.68 8.99 4.74
CA ALA A 221 -6.31 8.01 5.64
C ALA A 221 -5.84 6.57 5.38
N LEU A 222 -5.58 6.21 4.11
CA LEU A 222 -4.96 4.94 3.76
C LEU A 222 -3.53 4.85 4.30
N VAL A 223 -2.70 5.89 4.10
CA VAL A 223 -1.33 5.92 4.63
C VAL A 223 -1.32 5.80 6.14
N ASP A 224 -2.21 6.48 6.85
CA ASP A 224 -2.35 6.38 8.30
C ASP A 224 -2.73 4.96 8.74
N ARG A 225 -3.67 4.31 8.03
CA ARG A 225 -4.07 2.92 8.31
C ARG A 225 -2.94 1.93 8.05
N LEU A 226 -2.17 2.12 6.98
CA LEU A 226 -0.97 1.32 6.68
C LEU A 226 0.05 1.47 7.80
N LEU A 227 0.30 2.72 8.23
CA LEU A 227 1.25 3.02 9.28
C LEU A 227 0.85 2.39 10.63
N GLU A 228 -0.43 2.45 11.00
CA GLU A 228 -0.95 1.80 12.19
C GLU A 228 -0.71 0.29 12.18
N LEU A 229 -0.97 -0.38 11.04
CA LEU A 229 -0.73 -1.82 10.88
C LEU A 229 0.76 -2.16 10.89
N ASP A 230 1.59 -1.33 10.28
CA ASP A 230 3.04 -1.50 10.18
C ASP A 230 3.71 -1.40 11.57
N VAL A 231 3.34 -0.39 12.36
CA VAL A 231 3.88 -0.19 13.73
C VAL A 231 3.42 -1.29 14.70
N GLU A 232 2.26 -1.91 14.47
CA GLU A 232 1.75 -3.04 15.25
C GLU A 232 2.55 -4.33 15.00
N ILE A 233 3.30 -4.42 13.91
CA ILE A 233 4.21 -5.55 13.66
C ILE A 233 5.34 -5.47 14.70
N GLY A 234 5.23 -6.30 15.74
CA GLY A 234 6.19 -6.35 16.85
C GLY A 234 7.58 -6.78 16.40
N TRP A 235 8.43 -5.82 16.05
CA TRP A 235 9.86 -6.04 15.71
C TRP A 235 10.77 -6.15 16.93
N ASN A 236 10.21 -5.95 18.13
CA ASN A 236 10.94 -5.90 19.40
C ASN A 236 11.72 -7.20 19.73
N GLY A 237 11.42 -8.31 19.05
CA GLY A 237 12.08 -9.61 19.24
C GLY A 237 13.05 -10.05 18.13
N ILE A 238 13.05 -9.39 16.97
CA ILE A 238 14.00 -9.67 15.86
C ILE A 238 15.22 -8.74 15.93
N LEU A 239 15.09 -7.59 16.57
CA LEU A 239 16.23 -6.77 16.99
C LEU A 239 16.97 -7.42 18.18
N GLN A 240 17.15 -8.74 18.18
CA GLN A 240 18.28 -9.29 18.92
C GLN A 240 19.52 -8.63 18.33
N GLU A 241 20.36 -8.17 19.24
CA GLU A 241 21.60 -7.41 19.09
C GLU A 241 22.64 -8.18 18.27
N ASP A 242 22.31 -8.58 17.04
CA ASP A 242 23.29 -8.97 16.05
C ASP A 242 24.02 -7.69 15.67
N THR A 243 25.11 -7.46 16.39
CA THR A 243 26.15 -6.45 16.14
C THR A 243 26.78 -6.53 14.73
N ARG A 244 26.27 -7.40 13.87
CA ARG A 244 26.67 -7.60 12.47
C ARG A 244 25.96 -6.60 11.58
N GLY A 245 26.72 -5.89 10.74
CA GLY A 245 26.18 -4.84 9.89
C GLY A 245 25.31 -5.40 8.76
N ILE A 246 24.49 -4.52 8.16
CA ILE A 246 23.73 -4.81 6.93
C ILE A 246 24.59 -5.42 5.82
N PHE A 247 25.87 -5.02 5.75
CA PHE A 247 26.85 -5.48 4.79
C PHE A 247 27.33 -6.92 5.03
N ASP A 248 27.43 -7.33 6.30
CA ASP A 248 27.87 -8.68 6.67
C ASP A 248 26.72 -9.69 6.54
N MET A 249 25.51 -9.29 6.96
CA MET A 249 24.32 -10.14 6.91
C MET A 249 23.88 -10.47 5.47
N GLU A 250 23.89 -9.49 4.56
CA GLU A 250 23.52 -9.74 3.15
C GLU A 250 24.64 -10.45 2.35
N LEU A 251 25.90 -10.50 2.83
CA LEU A 251 27.06 -11.08 2.13
C LEU A 251 27.43 -12.52 2.58
N GLU A 252 27.44 -12.82 3.88
CA GLU A 252 27.73 -14.18 4.40
C GLU A 252 26.70 -15.22 3.93
N ASP A 253 25.48 -14.76 3.63
CA ASP A 253 24.40 -15.57 3.11
C ASP A 253 24.56 -15.93 1.62
N ILE A 254 25.56 -15.43 0.88
CA ILE A 254 25.89 -15.92 -0.48
C ILE A 254 26.89 -17.07 -0.42
N ILE A 255 27.88 -16.98 0.47
CA ILE A 255 28.96 -17.96 0.62
C ILE A 255 28.41 -19.35 1.01
N LYS A 256 27.29 -19.41 1.74
CA LYS A 256 26.62 -20.68 2.08
C LYS A 256 25.73 -21.25 0.97
N PHE A 257 25.39 -20.48 -0.06
CA PHE A 257 24.51 -20.91 -1.15
C PHE A 257 25.28 -21.28 -2.42
N ALA A 258 26.57 -20.96 -2.52
CA ALA A 258 27.43 -21.43 -3.61
C ALA A 258 27.60 -22.97 -3.64
N GLU A 259 27.09 -23.70 -2.64
CA GLU A 259 27.08 -25.18 -2.61
C GLU A 259 25.73 -25.82 -3.01
N GLU A 260 24.65 -25.05 -3.29
CA GLU A 260 23.34 -25.59 -3.69
C GLU A 260 22.72 -24.86 -4.91
N ASP A 261 22.83 -25.49 -6.08
CA ASP A 261 22.05 -25.33 -7.34
C ASP A 261 21.87 -23.91 -7.94
N GLU A 262 22.44 -23.69 -9.13
CA GLU A 262 22.58 -22.41 -9.87
C GLU A 262 21.26 -21.77 -10.38
N ASN A 263 20.07 -22.22 -9.96
CA ASN A 263 18.81 -21.78 -10.57
C ASN A 263 17.70 -21.34 -9.61
N SER A 264 18.05 -20.86 -8.41
CA SER A 264 17.11 -20.13 -7.57
C SER A 264 17.67 -18.77 -7.15
N ASP A 265 16.98 -17.69 -7.52
CA ASP A 265 17.15 -16.33 -6.97
C ASP A 265 16.64 -16.34 -5.52
N SER A 266 17.33 -17.10 -4.65
CA SER A 266 16.93 -17.37 -3.27
C SER A 266 17.29 -16.18 -2.37
N MET A 267 16.33 -15.75 -1.55
CA MET A 267 16.56 -14.68 -0.58
C MET A 267 17.62 -15.13 0.46
N PRO A 268 18.41 -14.19 1.01
CA PRO A 268 19.34 -14.47 2.10
C PRO A 268 18.68 -15.24 3.26
N GLN A 269 19.43 -16.14 3.91
CA GLN A 269 18.90 -16.97 4.99
C GLN A 269 18.38 -16.13 6.17
N SER A 270 19.05 -15.03 6.49
CA SER A 270 18.61 -14.04 7.48
C SER A 270 17.24 -13.43 7.11
N GLU A 271 17.06 -13.02 5.86
CA GLU A 271 15.78 -12.52 5.33
C GLU A 271 14.70 -13.62 5.31
N LEU A 272 15.06 -14.87 4.97
CA LEU A 272 14.15 -16.02 5.04
C LEU A 272 13.68 -16.30 6.46
N LEU A 273 14.57 -16.21 7.46
CA LEU A 273 14.24 -16.37 8.87
C LEU A 273 13.32 -15.24 9.35
N ASN A 274 13.64 -14.00 9.01
CA ASN A 274 12.79 -12.84 9.32
C ASN A 274 11.42 -12.95 8.66
N ARG A 275 11.37 -13.41 7.40
CA ARG A 275 10.12 -13.68 6.68
C ARG A 275 9.32 -14.80 7.35
N LYS A 276 9.95 -15.88 7.80
CA LYS A 276 9.30 -16.96 8.56
C LYS A 276 8.77 -16.48 9.90
N TYR A 277 9.49 -15.58 10.59
CA TYR A 277 9.02 -14.96 11.82
C TYR A 277 7.78 -14.09 11.58
N LEU A 278 7.81 -13.25 10.53
CA LEU A 278 6.65 -12.44 10.13
C LEU A 278 5.42 -13.30 9.81
N GLN A 279 5.62 -14.46 9.20
CA GLN A 279 4.57 -15.46 8.99
C GLN A 279 4.03 -16.05 10.30
N GLY A 280 4.79 -16.01 11.41
CA GLY A 280 4.32 -16.37 12.75
C GLY A 280 3.31 -15.37 13.34
N ASN A 281 3.42 -14.08 13.01
CA ASN A 281 2.48 -13.00 13.38
C ASN A 281 1.42 -12.77 12.28
N ASN A 282 0.83 -13.86 11.80
CA ASN A 282 0.34 -13.93 10.41
C ASN A 282 -0.72 -12.90 10.01
N LYS A 283 -1.68 -12.56 10.89
CA LYS A 283 -2.87 -11.81 10.46
C LYS A 283 -2.62 -10.31 10.19
N VAL A 284 -1.80 -9.65 11.00
CA VAL A 284 -1.53 -8.21 10.82
C VAL A 284 -0.61 -7.99 9.61
N VAL A 285 0.40 -8.85 9.46
CA VAL A 285 1.32 -8.83 8.32
C VAL A 285 0.59 -9.09 7.01
N GLU A 286 -0.25 -10.14 6.94
CA GLU A 286 -1.04 -10.45 5.73
C GLU A 286 -2.00 -9.31 5.37
N LYS A 287 -2.66 -8.69 6.36
CA LYS A 287 -3.49 -7.50 6.12
C LYS A 287 -2.69 -6.35 5.53
N LEU A 288 -1.57 -5.98 6.16
CA LEU A 288 -0.72 -4.89 5.69
C LEU A 288 -0.25 -5.14 4.27
N ASP A 289 0.23 -6.35 3.98
CA ASP A 289 0.71 -6.75 2.65
C ASP A 289 -0.40 -6.66 1.59
N ASN A 290 -1.62 -7.10 1.91
CA ASN A 290 -2.77 -6.94 1.02
C ASN A 290 -3.11 -5.47 0.75
N LEU A 291 -3.08 -4.62 1.77
CA LEU A 291 -3.39 -3.20 1.62
C LEU A 291 -2.30 -2.44 0.86
N ILE A 292 -1.01 -2.77 1.07
CA ILE A 292 0.09 -2.24 0.28
C ILE A 292 -0.11 -2.64 -1.19
N VAL A 293 -0.37 -3.91 -1.48
CA VAL A 293 -0.65 -4.35 -2.86
C VAL A 293 -1.80 -3.57 -3.51
N LEU A 294 -2.89 -3.31 -2.77
CA LEU A 294 -3.97 -2.46 -3.28
C LEU A 294 -3.50 -1.04 -3.60
N ALA A 295 -2.67 -0.45 -2.75
CA ALA A 295 -2.07 0.87 -3.00
C ALA A 295 -1.16 0.85 -4.24
N LEU A 296 -0.35 -0.20 -4.43
CA LEU A 296 0.54 -0.32 -5.59
C LEU A 296 -0.24 -0.46 -6.90
N LEU A 297 -1.26 -1.33 -6.94
CA LEU A 297 -2.15 -1.50 -8.10
C LEU A 297 -2.88 -0.19 -8.43
N HIS A 298 -3.26 0.56 -7.41
CA HIS A 298 -3.87 1.86 -7.60
C HIS A 298 -2.89 2.87 -8.23
N LEU A 299 -1.62 2.88 -7.82
CA LEU A 299 -0.59 3.71 -8.43
C LEU A 299 -0.34 3.34 -9.90
N GLU A 300 -0.32 2.06 -10.25
CA GLU A 300 -0.24 1.60 -11.66
C GLU A 300 -1.43 2.11 -12.50
N SER A 301 -2.63 2.07 -11.94
CA SER A 301 -3.84 2.62 -12.57
C SER A 301 -3.76 4.14 -12.74
N CYS A 302 -3.23 4.86 -11.74
CA CYS A 302 -3.02 6.31 -11.80
C CYS A 302 -1.98 6.68 -12.85
N GLN A 303 -0.91 5.90 -12.99
CA GLN A 303 0.08 6.08 -14.05
C GLN A 303 -0.56 5.89 -15.43
N SER A 304 -1.31 4.80 -15.59
CA SER A 304 -1.99 4.47 -16.86
C SER A 304 -3.03 5.53 -17.27
N SER A 305 -3.59 6.25 -16.30
CA SER A 305 -4.55 7.35 -16.52
C SER A 305 -3.92 8.75 -16.52
N GLY A 306 -2.59 8.87 -16.37
CA GLY A 306 -1.88 10.14 -16.37
C GLY A 306 -2.03 10.99 -15.10
N ARG A 307 -2.60 10.44 -14.01
CA ARG A 307 -2.85 11.13 -12.73
C ARG A 307 -1.79 10.89 -11.66
N LEU A 308 -0.76 10.10 -11.96
CA LEU A 308 0.24 9.69 -10.96
C LEU A 308 0.87 10.89 -10.22
N ALA A 309 1.20 11.97 -10.92
CA ALA A 309 1.80 13.16 -10.30
C ALA A 309 0.89 13.85 -9.27
N GLU A 310 -0.42 13.92 -9.53
CA GLU A 310 -1.40 14.51 -8.61
C GLU A 310 -1.54 13.66 -7.34
N VAL A 311 -1.67 12.34 -7.51
CA VAL A 311 -1.73 11.36 -6.41
C VAL A 311 -0.43 11.35 -5.61
N PHE A 312 0.71 11.42 -6.30
CA PHE A 312 2.03 11.48 -5.68
C PHE A 312 2.18 12.70 -4.77
N ASP A 313 1.67 13.87 -5.16
CA ASP A 313 1.78 15.08 -4.33
C ASP A 313 0.98 14.97 -3.03
N ILE A 314 -0.19 14.33 -3.08
CA ILE A 314 -1.00 14.04 -1.89
C ILE A 314 -0.26 13.04 -0.98
N LEU A 315 0.28 11.96 -1.56
CA LEU A 315 1.04 10.94 -0.82
C LEU A 315 2.33 11.51 -0.23
N LEU A 316 3.02 12.39 -0.94
CA LEU A 316 4.24 13.06 -0.48
C LEU A 316 3.95 13.95 0.72
N HIS A 317 2.87 14.75 0.66
CA HIS A 317 2.44 15.55 1.79
C HIS A 317 2.10 14.69 3.01
N SER A 318 1.40 13.58 2.80
CA SER A 318 1.11 12.60 3.86
C SER A 318 2.41 12.02 4.42
N PHE A 319 3.33 11.58 3.57
CA PHE A 319 4.62 11.02 3.95
C PHE A 319 5.42 11.97 4.86
N GLN A 320 5.52 13.24 4.48
CA GLN A 320 6.24 14.25 5.28
C GLN A 320 5.64 14.43 6.68
N LYS A 321 4.32 14.30 6.81
CA LYS A 321 3.59 14.51 8.06
C LYS A 321 3.56 13.27 8.95
N THR A 322 3.38 12.08 8.37
CA THR A 322 3.01 10.86 9.11
C THR A 322 4.10 9.79 9.08
N VAL A 323 4.72 9.52 7.93
CA VAL A 323 5.68 8.42 7.76
C VAL A 323 7.12 8.84 8.10
N LEU A 324 7.52 10.06 7.73
CA LEU A 324 8.92 10.52 7.82
C LEU A 324 9.53 10.37 9.22
N ASN A 325 8.76 10.64 10.27
CA ASN A 325 9.23 10.55 11.65
C ASN A 325 8.71 9.31 12.38
N ALA A 326 8.09 8.35 11.69
CA ALA A 326 7.58 7.12 12.27
C ALA A 326 8.65 6.02 12.28
N TYR A 327 9.53 6.08 13.28
CA TYR A 327 10.72 5.24 13.45
C TYR A 327 10.46 3.71 13.53
N LYS A 328 9.22 3.28 13.78
CA LYS A 328 8.86 1.85 13.81
C LYS A 328 8.31 1.31 12.48
N SER A 329 8.04 2.18 11.51
CA SER A 329 7.50 1.80 10.20
C SER A 329 8.59 1.15 9.36
N LYS A 330 8.31 -0.04 8.81
CA LYS A 330 9.24 -0.78 7.94
C LYS A 330 8.71 -1.01 6.52
N PHE A 331 7.42 -0.83 6.29
CA PHE A 331 6.80 -1.20 5.03
C PHE A 331 6.01 -0.07 4.36
N THR A 332 5.40 0.83 5.12
CA THR A 332 4.51 1.88 4.59
C THR A 332 5.22 2.79 3.59
N GLN A 333 6.50 3.08 3.81
CA GLN A 333 7.37 3.85 2.92
C GLN A 333 7.50 3.27 1.50
N PHE A 334 7.27 1.96 1.31
CA PHE A 334 7.35 1.34 -0.02
C PHE A 334 6.25 1.80 -0.97
N VAL A 335 5.15 2.37 -0.46
CA VAL A 335 4.15 3.04 -1.31
C VAL A 335 4.77 4.23 -2.04
N MET A 336 5.54 5.07 -1.33
CA MET A 336 6.27 6.18 -1.93
C MET A 336 7.38 5.71 -2.87
N PHE A 337 8.15 4.69 -2.46
CA PHE A 337 9.21 4.11 -3.29
C PHE A 337 8.67 3.63 -4.64
N TYR A 338 7.54 2.93 -4.62
CA TYR A 338 6.95 2.38 -5.83
C TYR A 338 6.35 3.47 -6.73
N ALA A 339 5.68 4.48 -6.17
CA ALA A 339 5.23 5.64 -6.95
C ALA A 339 6.40 6.32 -7.70
N CYS A 340 7.56 6.43 -7.04
CA CYS A 340 8.77 6.94 -7.68
C CYS A 340 9.33 6.00 -8.75
N ALA A 341 9.16 4.68 -8.59
CA ALA A 341 9.64 3.69 -9.57
C ALA A 341 8.82 3.72 -10.87
N LEU A 342 7.53 4.06 -10.77
CA LEU A 342 6.64 4.23 -11.92
C LEU A 342 7.00 5.49 -12.74
N ASP A 343 7.40 6.57 -12.09
CA ASP A 343 7.86 7.80 -12.75
C ASP A 343 9.20 8.28 -12.16
N PRO A 344 10.33 7.70 -12.62
CA PRO A 344 11.66 8.05 -12.11
C PRO A 344 12.04 9.52 -12.29
N GLU A 345 11.68 10.13 -13.42
CA GLU A 345 12.11 11.48 -13.79
C GLU A 345 11.27 12.56 -13.12
N GLY A 346 9.96 12.37 -12.98
CA GLY A 346 9.08 13.28 -12.25
C GLY A 346 9.06 12.99 -10.75
N CYS A 347 8.35 11.94 -10.37
CA CYS A 347 8.13 11.55 -8.96
C CYS A 347 9.44 11.19 -8.24
N GLY A 348 10.31 10.39 -8.87
CA GLY A 348 11.55 9.92 -8.25
C GLY A 348 12.57 11.04 -7.97
N VAL A 349 12.83 11.89 -8.95
CA VAL A 349 13.68 13.08 -8.76
C VAL A 349 13.06 14.01 -7.71
N LYS A 350 11.75 14.29 -7.79
CA LYS A 350 11.06 15.17 -6.85
C LYS A 350 11.17 14.67 -5.41
N PHE A 351 10.99 13.37 -5.17
CA PHE A 351 11.14 12.78 -3.84
C PHE A 351 12.55 13.00 -3.28
N ALA A 352 13.57 12.72 -4.09
CA ALA A 352 14.96 12.89 -3.69
C ALA A 352 15.32 14.36 -3.38
N MET A 353 14.86 15.30 -4.21
CA MET A 353 15.07 16.73 -3.99
C MET A 353 14.38 17.23 -2.72
N VAL A 354 13.13 16.83 -2.49
CA VAL A 354 12.39 17.22 -1.28
C VAL A 354 13.09 16.74 -0.02
N LEU A 355 13.59 15.50 0.01
CA LEU A 355 14.34 14.98 1.15
C LEU A 355 15.67 15.72 1.35
N ALA A 356 16.38 16.06 0.26
CA ALA A 356 17.62 16.83 0.32
C ALA A 356 17.40 18.25 0.84
N ASP A 357 16.35 18.93 0.37
CA ASP A 357 15.94 20.25 0.83
C ASP A 357 15.53 20.23 2.31
N MET A 358 14.80 19.19 2.72
CA MET A 358 14.39 19.02 4.11
C MET A 358 15.60 18.86 5.04
N PHE A 359 16.64 18.13 4.62
CA PHE A 359 17.90 18.03 5.38
C PHE A 359 18.68 19.35 5.42
N GLY A 360 18.75 20.07 4.29
CA GLY A 360 19.47 21.34 4.18
C GLY A 360 18.83 22.51 4.92
N SER A 361 17.51 22.49 5.11
CA SER A 361 16.76 23.60 5.71
C SER A 361 16.86 23.63 7.23
N ASP A 362 17.43 24.71 7.78
CA ASP A 362 17.48 24.97 9.22
C ASP A 362 16.11 25.32 9.84
N VAL A 363 15.06 25.49 9.01
CA VAL A 363 13.67 25.64 9.48
C VAL A 363 13.16 24.31 10.07
N ASN A 364 13.66 23.18 9.57
CA ASN A 364 13.27 21.86 10.06
C ASN A 364 14.00 21.52 11.37
N PRO A 365 13.32 20.89 12.33
CA PRO A 365 13.96 20.46 13.57
C PRO A 365 15.01 19.36 13.28
N PRO A 366 16.05 19.22 14.13
CA PRO A 366 17.13 18.25 13.92
C PRO A 366 16.65 16.84 13.60
N ILE A 367 15.65 16.34 14.33
CA ILE A 367 15.11 14.98 14.12
C ILE A 367 14.55 14.79 12.70
N THR A 368 13.81 15.77 12.18
CA THR A 368 13.24 15.72 10.83
C THR A 368 14.32 15.78 9.76
N ARG A 369 15.36 16.58 9.98
CA ARG A 369 16.52 16.65 9.07
C ARG A 369 17.27 15.32 9.03
N MET A 370 17.50 14.72 10.20
CA MET A 370 18.15 13.41 10.32
C MET A 370 17.33 12.30 9.67
N SER A 371 16.01 12.27 9.90
CA SER A 371 15.10 11.34 9.22
C SER A 371 15.13 11.55 7.70
N ALA A 372 15.04 12.80 7.23
CA ALA A 372 15.05 13.11 5.80
C ALA A 372 16.33 12.60 5.11
N VAL A 373 17.49 12.83 5.70
CA VAL A 373 18.76 12.36 5.12
C VAL A 373 18.93 10.84 5.21
N ALA A 374 18.36 10.19 6.23
CA ALA A 374 18.32 8.72 6.32
C ALA A 374 17.44 8.10 5.23
N TYR A 375 16.22 8.62 5.02
CA TYR A 375 15.36 8.24 3.90
C TYR A 375 16.05 8.50 2.55
N LEU A 376 16.69 9.66 2.39
CA LEU A 376 17.42 10.01 1.17
C LEU A 376 18.54 9.02 0.88
N ALA A 377 19.41 8.76 1.86
CA ALA A 377 20.53 7.85 1.71
C ALA A 377 20.06 6.45 1.33
N SER A 378 19.07 5.94 2.06
CA SER A 378 18.50 4.62 1.80
C SER A 378 17.83 4.55 0.42
N TYR A 379 17.11 5.59 0.01
CA TYR A 379 16.47 5.69 -1.30
C TYR A 379 17.49 5.70 -2.44
N LEU A 380 18.50 6.56 -2.39
CA LEU A 380 19.54 6.66 -3.44
C LEU A 380 20.37 5.37 -3.57
N SER A 381 20.64 4.70 -2.44
CA SER A 381 21.32 3.40 -2.43
C SER A 381 20.48 2.31 -3.09
N ARG A 382 19.18 2.23 -2.75
CA ARG A 382 18.33 1.08 -3.07
C ARG A 382 17.50 1.23 -4.35
N ALA A 383 17.22 2.44 -4.81
CA ALA A 383 16.38 2.69 -5.99
C ALA A 383 17.14 2.47 -7.31
N LYS A 384 16.95 1.30 -7.95
CA LYS A 384 17.67 0.90 -9.18
C LYS A 384 17.46 1.89 -10.34
N PHE A 385 16.28 2.51 -10.39
CA PHE A 385 15.81 3.37 -11.48
C PHE A 385 16.35 4.81 -11.47
N LEU A 386 17.12 5.20 -10.44
CA LEU A 386 17.70 6.54 -10.38
C LEU A 386 19.01 6.61 -11.17
N SER A 387 19.20 7.73 -11.88
CA SER A 387 20.41 7.95 -12.66
C SER A 387 21.63 8.24 -11.75
N ALA A 388 22.80 7.75 -12.18
CA ALA A 388 24.08 8.02 -11.50
C ALA A 388 24.38 9.53 -11.41
N ALA A 389 23.93 10.32 -12.41
CA ALA A 389 24.09 11.78 -12.43
C ALA A 389 23.28 12.47 -11.31
N LEU A 390 22.02 12.06 -11.09
CA LEU A 390 21.20 12.56 -10.00
C LEU A 390 21.85 12.23 -8.64
N VAL A 391 22.23 10.96 -8.45
CA VAL A 391 22.89 10.49 -7.22
C VAL A 391 24.15 11.31 -6.95
N THR A 392 25.01 11.53 -7.95
CA THR A 392 26.25 12.31 -7.80
C THR A 392 25.96 13.77 -7.45
N THR A 393 24.93 14.38 -8.06
CA THR A 393 24.52 15.76 -7.77
C THR A 393 24.04 15.91 -6.31
N ILE A 394 23.29 14.93 -5.81
CA ILE A 394 22.84 14.95 -4.41
C ILE A 394 24.01 14.71 -3.46
N ILE A 395 24.92 13.78 -3.76
CA ILE A 395 26.15 13.58 -2.97
C ILE A 395 26.95 14.89 -2.88
N GLN A 396 27.13 15.60 -3.99
CA GLN A 396 27.80 16.90 -4.00
C GLN A 396 27.12 17.89 -3.04
N SER A 397 25.79 18.01 -3.12
CA SER A 397 25.02 18.89 -2.23
C SER A 397 25.21 18.52 -0.75
N LEU A 398 25.16 17.23 -0.41
CA LEU A 398 25.40 16.77 0.97
C LEU A 398 26.84 17.07 1.43
N VAL A 399 27.83 16.83 0.57
CA VAL A 399 29.24 17.13 0.85
C VAL A 399 29.43 18.63 1.07
N ASP A 400 28.85 19.48 0.23
CA ASP A 400 28.97 20.93 0.34
C ASP A 400 28.38 21.44 1.67
N GLN A 401 27.23 20.89 2.09
CA GLN A 401 26.61 21.20 3.38
C GLN A 401 27.48 20.74 4.57
N CYS A 402 27.98 19.50 4.55
CA CYS A 402 28.87 18.98 5.59
C CYS A 402 30.19 19.77 5.66
N TYR A 403 30.76 20.12 4.51
CA TYR A 403 31.99 20.90 4.43
C TYR A 403 31.80 22.35 4.92
N ALA A 404 30.68 22.98 4.58
CA ALA A 404 30.32 24.29 5.12
C ALA A 404 30.19 24.25 6.65
N TYR A 405 29.61 23.18 7.21
CA TYR A 405 29.52 22.99 8.65
C TYR A 405 30.91 22.88 9.32
N CYS A 406 31.84 22.13 8.72
CA CYS A 406 33.23 22.05 9.18
C CYS A 406 33.89 23.44 9.28
N LYS A 407 33.68 24.32 8.29
CA LYS A 407 34.26 25.68 8.31
C LYS A 407 33.74 26.56 9.44
N LEU A 408 32.50 26.34 9.88
CA LEU A 408 31.83 27.15 10.90
C LEU A 408 32.10 26.67 12.34
N ARG A 409 32.63 25.45 12.51
CA ARG A 409 32.78 24.81 13.82
C ARG A 409 34.23 24.41 14.08
N ASP A 410 34.86 25.05 15.07
CA ASP A 410 36.20 24.66 15.57
C ASP A 410 36.12 23.89 16.91
N SER A 411 34.90 23.56 17.36
CA SER A 411 34.68 22.80 18.61
C SER A 411 35.10 21.33 18.48
N GLY A 412 35.56 20.75 19.57
CA GLY A 412 35.91 19.33 19.66
C GLY A 412 34.70 18.40 19.46
N MET A 413 34.99 17.11 19.35
CA MET A 413 34.02 16.03 19.12
C MET A 413 32.92 16.00 20.21
N ASN A 414 31.67 16.22 19.79
CA ASN A 414 30.47 16.02 20.60
C ASN A 414 29.34 15.41 19.75
N PRO A 415 29.11 14.08 19.83
CA PRO A 415 28.08 13.37 19.07
C PRO A 415 26.68 14.00 19.14
N ARG A 416 26.24 14.38 20.34
CA ARG A 416 24.90 14.93 20.58
C ARG A 416 24.73 16.35 20.01
N ALA A 417 25.78 17.17 20.09
CA ALA A 417 25.73 18.55 19.60
C ALA A 417 25.81 18.65 18.08
N HIS A 418 26.41 17.65 17.41
CA HIS A 418 26.65 17.65 15.96
C HIS A 418 25.91 16.52 15.23
N GLN A 419 24.83 16.00 15.82
CA GLN A 419 24.02 14.89 15.29
C GLN A 419 23.62 15.07 13.82
N VAL A 420 23.08 16.22 13.41
CA VAL A 420 22.70 16.47 11.99
C VAL A 420 23.92 16.35 11.04
N PHE A 421 25.08 16.85 11.47
CA PHE A 421 26.32 16.76 10.69
C PHE A 421 26.77 15.30 10.53
N TYR A 422 26.74 14.51 11.60
CA TYR A 422 27.09 13.10 11.54
C TYR A 422 26.09 12.28 10.72
N SER A 423 24.79 12.60 10.75
CA SER A 423 23.79 11.98 9.86
C SER A 423 24.07 12.27 8.39
N GLY A 424 24.45 13.50 8.04
CA GLY A 424 24.91 13.83 6.69
C GLY A 424 26.16 13.06 6.26
N CYS A 425 27.15 12.97 7.15
CA CYS A 425 28.37 12.18 6.90
C CYS A 425 28.07 10.70 6.68
N GLN A 426 27.23 10.11 7.54
CA GLN A 426 26.82 8.72 7.44
C GLN A 426 26.02 8.45 6.16
N ALA A 427 25.13 9.36 5.77
CA ALA A 427 24.39 9.27 4.51
C ALA A 427 25.32 9.22 3.29
N ILE A 428 26.31 10.13 3.23
CA ILE A 428 27.31 10.14 2.14
C ILE A 428 28.05 8.80 2.08
N MET A 429 28.55 8.31 3.22
CA MET A 429 29.26 7.03 3.28
C MET A 429 28.37 5.86 2.85
N TYR A 430 27.13 5.80 3.34
CA TYR A 430 26.18 4.75 2.99
C TYR A 430 25.81 4.72 1.50
N ILE A 431 25.55 5.89 0.89
CA ILE A 431 25.28 5.98 -0.55
C ILE A 431 26.48 5.47 -1.34
N LEU A 432 27.70 5.84 -0.93
CA LEU A 432 28.91 5.42 -1.59
C LEU A 432 29.17 3.92 -1.44
N CYS A 433 28.86 3.28 -0.31
CA CYS A 433 28.94 1.81 -0.21
C CYS A 433 28.15 1.12 -1.33
N PHE A 434 26.96 1.63 -1.70
CA PHE A 434 26.12 1.00 -2.72
C PHE A 434 26.45 1.45 -4.15
N ARG A 435 26.89 2.70 -4.34
CA ARG A 435 26.97 3.32 -5.67
C ARG A 435 28.38 3.64 -6.14
N MET A 436 29.40 3.55 -5.30
CA MET A 436 30.74 4.04 -5.63
C MET A 436 31.26 3.46 -6.94
N ARG A 437 31.15 2.13 -7.15
CA ARG A 437 31.58 1.52 -8.42
C ARG A 437 30.87 2.14 -9.63
N SER A 438 29.54 2.16 -9.60
CA SER A 438 28.73 2.73 -10.69
C SER A 438 29.02 4.21 -11.00
N LEU A 439 29.43 4.99 -9.99
CA LEU A 439 29.83 6.38 -10.18
C LEU A 439 31.25 6.51 -10.75
N MET A 440 32.16 5.65 -10.29
CA MET A 440 33.57 5.64 -10.70
C MET A 440 33.78 5.13 -12.13
N ASP A 441 32.90 4.26 -12.61
CA ASP A 441 32.94 3.72 -13.98
C ASP A 441 32.60 4.77 -15.04
N VAL A 442 31.93 5.87 -14.65
CA VAL A 442 31.60 6.98 -15.55
C VAL A 442 32.64 8.10 -15.41
N PRO A 443 33.49 8.38 -16.42
CA PRO A 443 34.63 9.29 -16.28
C PRO A 443 34.27 10.71 -15.79
N ARG A 444 33.15 11.26 -16.26
CA ARG A 444 32.67 12.60 -15.86
C ARG A 444 32.25 12.62 -14.38
N LEU A 445 31.52 11.60 -13.93
CA LEU A 445 31.05 11.49 -12.55
C LEU A 445 32.22 11.20 -11.59
N LYS A 446 33.15 10.33 -12.00
CA LYS A 446 34.41 10.10 -11.30
C LYS A 446 35.17 11.40 -11.04
N LEU A 447 35.37 12.23 -12.08
CA LEU A 447 36.06 13.51 -11.93
C LEU A 447 35.32 14.44 -10.96
N GLN A 448 33.99 14.50 -11.05
CA GLN A 448 33.16 15.27 -10.12
C GLN A 448 33.35 14.78 -8.68
N LEU A 449 33.31 13.47 -8.45
CA LEU A 449 33.47 12.84 -7.14
C LEU A 449 34.86 13.12 -6.52
N LEU A 450 35.92 13.02 -7.32
CA LEU A 450 37.30 13.31 -6.89
C LEU A 450 37.54 14.79 -6.55
N ASN A 451 36.78 15.70 -7.16
CA ASN A 451 36.89 17.14 -6.89
C ASN A 451 36.13 17.58 -5.63
N MET A 452 35.34 16.70 -5.02
CA MET A 452 34.59 17.01 -3.79
C MET A 452 35.54 17.10 -2.58
N PRO A 453 35.34 18.05 -1.65
CA PRO A 453 36.20 18.25 -0.48
C PRO A 453 36.00 17.20 0.64
N MET A 454 35.80 15.93 0.28
CA MET A 454 35.47 14.85 1.23
C MET A 454 36.60 14.58 2.23
N GLU A 455 37.85 14.62 1.78
CA GLU A 455 39.02 14.37 2.64
C GLU A 455 39.08 15.36 3.84
N ALA A 456 38.70 16.62 3.60
CA ALA A 456 38.66 17.64 4.64
C ALA A 456 37.57 17.36 5.69
N ILE A 457 36.46 16.72 5.30
CA ILE A 457 35.38 16.31 6.21
C ILE A 457 35.85 15.13 7.06
N TRP A 458 36.43 14.10 6.43
CA TRP A 458 36.84 12.86 7.12
C TRP A 458 37.97 13.09 8.12
N LYS A 459 38.89 14.00 7.81
CA LYS A 459 40.02 14.39 8.69
C LYS A 459 39.69 15.52 9.66
N HIS A 460 38.43 15.99 9.70
CA HIS A 460 38.03 17.09 10.55
C HIS A 460 38.12 16.73 12.05
N LYS A 461 38.31 17.73 12.92
CA LYS A 461 38.38 17.57 14.39
C LYS A 461 37.13 16.95 15.01
N LEU A 462 36.00 17.00 14.31
CA LEU A 462 34.74 16.36 14.69
C LEU A 462 34.79 14.83 14.54
N CYS A 463 35.79 14.28 13.86
CA CYS A 463 36.04 12.83 13.74
C CYS A 463 34.82 12.00 13.31
N PRO A 464 34.14 12.32 12.17
CA PRO A 464 32.94 11.60 11.74
C PRO A 464 33.16 10.09 11.57
N LEU A 465 34.35 9.66 11.14
CA LEU A 465 34.72 8.24 11.01
C LEU A 465 34.73 7.48 12.35
N LYS A 466 34.79 8.17 13.50
CA LYS A 466 34.74 7.55 14.83
C LYS A 466 33.34 7.53 15.45
N VAL A 467 32.46 8.38 14.93
CA VAL A 467 31.12 8.64 15.50
C VAL A 467 30.02 7.95 14.72
N CYS A 468 30.14 7.88 13.38
CA CYS A 468 29.16 7.20 12.55
C CYS A 468 29.22 5.67 12.74
N LEU A 469 28.18 4.97 12.29
CA LEU A 469 28.03 3.53 12.48
C LEU A 469 29.26 2.76 11.95
N PRO A 470 29.94 1.95 12.78
CA PRO A 470 31.19 1.29 12.40
C PRO A 470 31.11 0.44 11.14
N THR A 471 30.00 -0.27 10.94
CA THR A 471 29.77 -1.15 9.79
C THR A 471 29.73 -0.38 8.47
N VAL A 472 29.10 0.81 8.46
CA VAL A 472 29.09 1.72 7.31
C VAL A 472 30.47 2.32 7.07
N VAL A 473 31.17 2.72 8.13
CA VAL A 473 32.50 3.33 8.02
C VAL A 473 33.51 2.32 7.46
N VAL A 474 33.54 1.10 7.98
CA VAL A 474 34.48 0.05 7.55
C VAL A 474 34.25 -0.28 6.07
N GLU A 475 33.00 -0.47 5.66
CA GLU A 475 32.69 -0.79 4.27
C GLU A 475 33.04 0.34 3.32
N PHE A 476 32.69 1.58 3.69
CA PHE A 476 33.03 2.76 2.91
C PHE A 476 34.55 2.89 2.74
N LEU A 477 35.33 2.72 3.81
CA LEU A 477 36.79 2.82 3.76
C LEU A 477 37.41 1.72 2.89
N ARG A 478 36.86 0.50 2.96
CA ARG A 478 37.28 -0.63 2.12
C ARG A 478 37.12 -0.31 0.64
N GLN A 479 35.94 0.16 0.23
CA GLN A 479 35.69 0.54 -1.16
C GLN A 479 36.47 1.79 -1.59
N ALA A 480 36.50 2.84 -0.76
CA ALA A 480 37.21 4.08 -1.08
C ALA A 480 38.70 3.86 -1.31
N LYS A 481 39.33 2.94 -0.56
CA LYS A 481 40.73 2.53 -0.75
C LYS A 481 40.92 1.86 -2.11
N ALA A 482 40.08 0.88 -2.45
CA ALA A 482 40.15 0.18 -3.75
C ALA A 482 39.90 1.13 -4.93
N ALA A 483 38.93 2.03 -4.79
CA ALA A 483 38.59 3.06 -5.77
C ALA A 483 39.64 4.19 -5.89
N LYS A 484 40.64 4.22 -4.99
CA LYS A 484 41.63 5.31 -4.87
C LYS A 484 40.97 6.69 -4.72
N LEU A 485 39.82 6.73 -4.02
CA LEU A 485 39.04 7.95 -3.83
C LEU A 485 39.75 8.92 -2.88
N PHE A 486 40.44 8.40 -1.85
CA PHE A 486 41.34 9.15 -0.99
C PHE A 486 42.29 8.21 -0.21
N MET A 487 43.48 8.72 0.16
CA MET A 487 44.46 7.99 0.97
C MET A 487 44.20 8.26 2.45
N VAL A 488 43.54 7.34 3.14
CA VAL A 488 43.55 7.33 4.62
C VAL A 488 44.92 6.84 5.06
N SER A 489 45.56 7.55 6.00
CA SER A 489 46.78 7.08 6.65
C SER A 489 46.55 5.67 7.21
N GLU A 490 47.52 4.78 7.02
CA GLU A 490 47.52 3.38 7.47
C GLU A 490 47.22 3.17 8.98
N SER A 491 47.11 4.25 9.77
CA SER A 491 46.85 4.20 11.21
C SER A 491 45.37 4.02 11.61
N PHE A 492 44.41 4.01 10.67
CA PHE A 492 43.00 3.78 10.99
C PHE A 492 42.69 2.27 11.00
N VAL A 493 43.19 1.58 12.03
CA VAL A 493 42.86 0.17 12.29
C VAL A 493 41.59 0.12 13.13
N PHE A 494 40.45 -0.11 12.50
CA PHE A 494 39.24 -0.61 13.19
C PHE A 494 39.31 -2.14 13.22
N ASN A 495 40.13 -2.70 14.11
CA ASN A 495 40.06 -4.14 14.41
C ASN A 495 38.89 -4.36 15.36
N ASP A 496 37.89 -5.14 14.93
CA ASP A 496 36.87 -5.82 15.76
C ASP A 496 36.26 -5.01 16.92
N MET A 497 35.95 -3.73 16.70
CA MET A 497 35.43 -2.90 17.79
C MET A 497 33.91 -2.92 17.80
N LEU A 498 33.38 -3.57 18.84
CA LEU A 498 32.07 -3.31 19.43
C LEU A 498 31.73 -1.82 19.31
N GLU A 499 30.46 -1.56 19.04
CA GLU A 499 29.90 -0.23 18.90
C GLU A 499 30.41 0.75 19.97
N SER A 500 31.09 1.82 19.55
CA SER A 500 31.69 2.78 20.49
C SER A 500 30.62 3.55 21.27
N ASP A 501 30.92 3.98 22.50
CA ASP A 501 30.02 4.84 23.29
C ASP A 501 29.63 6.14 22.54
N LEU A 502 30.49 6.57 21.59
CA LEU A 502 30.26 7.73 20.74
C LEU A 502 29.21 7.44 19.65
N SER A 503 29.23 6.24 19.07
CA SER A 503 28.20 5.78 18.12
C SER A 503 26.85 5.69 18.82
N LYS A 504 26.80 5.09 20.01
CA LYS A 504 25.57 5.04 20.83
C LYS A 504 25.06 6.43 21.20
N ALA A 505 25.96 7.40 21.47
CA ALA A 505 25.59 8.77 21.78
C ALA A 505 25.11 9.59 20.58
N PHE A 506 25.48 9.20 19.35
CA PHE A 506 25.02 9.82 18.10
C PHE A 506 23.57 9.44 17.78
N GLY A 507 23.18 8.18 18.03
CA GLY A 507 21.83 7.68 17.81
C GLY A 507 20.76 8.19 18.77
N GLY A 508 21.14 8.70 19.95
CA GLY A 508 20.18 9.05 21.01
C GLY A 508 19.45 7.83 21.58
N MET A 509 18.36 8.07 22.33
CA MET A 509 17.53 6.98 22.88
C MET A 509 16.80 6.17 21.80
N ASP A 510 16.65 6.74 20.59
CA ASP A 510 15.88 6.17 19.48
C ASP A 510 16.75 5.58 18.35
N ARG A 511 18.09 5.59 18.51
CA ARG A 511 19.07 4.91 17.62
C ARG A 511 18.91 5.19 16.13
N LEU A 512 18.68 6.46 15.77
CA LEU A 512 18.59 6.92 14.38
C LEU A 512 19.88 6.69 13.57
N ASP A 513 21.00 6.41 14.24
CA ASP A 513 22.27 6.00 13.66
C ASP A 513 22.22 4.63 12.97
N MET A 514 21.23 3.79 13.28
CA MET A 514 21.03 2.48 12.64
C MET A 514 19.87 2.47 11.63
N PHE A 515 19.24 3.63 11.39
CA PHE A 515 17.97 3.71 10.67
C PHE A 515 18.19 3.98 9.17
N PHE A 516 18.03 2.96 8.33
CA PHE A 516 17.97 3.08 6.87
C PHE A 516 16.60 2.58 6.37
N PRO A 517 15.66 3.47 6.04
CA PRO A 517 14.24 3.08 5.93
C PRO A 517 13.89 2.13 4.79
N PHE A 518 14.66 2.06 3.72
CA PHE A 518 14.43 1.14 2.61
C PHE A 518 15.29 -0.13 2.73
N ASP A 519 15.23 -0.77 3.90
CA ASP A 519 15.70 -2.15 4.05
C ASP A 519 14.82 -3.13 3.27
N PRO A 520 15.33 -4.31 2.85
CA PRO A 520 14.61 -5.23 1.98
C PRO A 520 13.17 -5.50 2.42
N CYS A 521 12.22 -5.36 1.48
CA CYS A 521 10.81 -5.60 1.75
C CYS A 521 10.56 -7.11 1.92
N LEU A 522 10.30 -7.55 3.15
CA LEU A 522 10.13 -8.97 3.49
C LEU A 522 8.68 -9.47 3.36
N LEU A 523 7.75 -8.59 3.00
CA LEU A 523 6.34 -8.94 2.79
C LEU A 523 6.21 -9.91 1.61
N LYS A 524 5.18 -10.76 1.61
CA LYS A 524 5.11 -11.89 0.67
C LYS A 524 4.69 -11.46 -0.72
N LYS A 525 3.66 -10.63 -0.82
CA LYS A 525 3.01 -10.24 -2.07
C LYS A 525 3.65 -8.97 -2.63
N SER A 526 3.76 -7.93 -1.81
CA SER A 526 4.31 -6.64 -2.21
C SER A 526 5.79 -6.70 -2.62
N GLU A 527 6.60 -7.62 -2.07
CA GLU A 527 8.01 -7.80 -2.51
C GLU A 527 8.10 -8.00 -4.03
N SER A 528 7.18 -8.76 -4.63
CA SER A 528 7.21 -9.05 -6.07
C SER A 528 7.11 -7.79 -6.95
N TYR A 529 6.42 -6.76 -6.48
CA TYR A 529 6.29 -5.46 -7.15
C TYR A 529 7.53 -4.58 -6.92
N ILE A 530 8.13 -4.66 -5.73
CA ILE A 530 9.29 -3.82 -5.36
C ILE A 530 10.60 -4.35 -5.93
N ARG A 531 10.78 -5.69 -5.95
CA ARG A 531 12.03 -6.37 -6.31
C ARG A 531 12.64 -5.93 -7.66
N PRO A 532 11.89 -5.74 -8.76
CA PRO A 532 12.46 -5.32 -10.03
C PRO A 532 13.15 -3.94 -9.99
N HIS A 533 12.72 -3.09 -9.06
CA HIS A 533 13.14 -1.69 -8.93
C HIS A 533 14.14 -1.48 -7.77
N PHE A 534 14.50 -2.54 -7.05
CA PHE A 534 15.25 -2.49 -5.79
C PHE A 534 16.63 -3.13 -5.90
N VAL A 535 17.64 -2.48 -5.32
CA VAL A 535 19.03 -2.96 -5.24
C VAL A 535 19.26 -3.64 -3.88
N ARG A 536 19.45 -4.96 -3.90
CA ARG A 536 19.95 -5.71 -2.72
C ARG A 536 21.47 -5.58 -2.63
N TRP A 537 22.02 -5.52 -1.42
CA TRP A 537 23.46 -5.43 -1.19
C TRP A 537 24.20 -6.60 -1.82
N SER A 538 23.63 -7.81 -1.73
CA SER A 538 24.17 -9.02 -2.35
C SER A 538 24.38 -8.93 -3.87
N LYS A 539 23.72 -7.99 -4.55
CA LYS A 539 23.85 -7.76 -6.00
C LYS A 539 24.70 -6.53 -6.34
N VAL A 540 25.26 -5.84 -5.35
CA VAL A 540 26.13 -4.68 -5.55
C VAL A 540 27.52 -5.18 -5.93
N ARG A 541 28.01 -4.77 -7.11
CA ARG A 541 29.41 -4.93 -7.48
C ARG A 541 30.23 -3.88 -6.76
N THR A 542 31.13 -4.32 -5.90
CA THR A 542 31.98 -3.43 -5.12
C THR A 542 33.26 -3.11 -5.87
N THR A 543 34.00 -2.12 -5.39
CA THR A 543 35.22 -1.66 -6.08
C THR A 543 36.43 -2.56 -5.83
N TYR A 544 36.35 -3.51 -4.90
CA TYR A 544 37.44 -4.43 -4.57
C TYR A 544 37.19 -5.85 -5.13
N ASP A 545 36.06 -6.11 -5.80
CA ASP A 545 35.76 -7.43 -6.37
C ASP A 545 36.69 -7.78 -7.56
N ASP A 546 37.20 -6.78 -8.29
CA ASP A 546 38.13 -6.99 -9.43
C ASP A 546 39.50 -7.59 -9.01
N ASP A 547 39.83 -7.66 -7.71
CA ASP A 547 41.10 -8.24 -7.22
C ASP A 547 41.03 -9.79 -7.10
N ASP A 548 39.85 -10.42 -7.21
CA ASP A 548 39.65 -11.87 -7.08
C ASP A 548 39.29 -12.58 -8.41
N ASP A 549 39.18 -11.85 -9.53
CA ASP A 549 38.75 -12.38 -10.83
C ASP A 549 39.87 -13.10 -11.61
N ASN A 550 40.30 -14.26 -11.08
CA ASN A 550 40.92 -15.32 -11.87
C ASN A 550 39.96 -16.52 -12.02
N VAL A 551 38.66 -16.26 -12.10
CA VAL A 551 37.62 -17.27 -12.33
C VAL A 551 36.70 -16.84 -13.48
N SER A 552 37.20 -17.05 -14.70
CA SER A 552 36.46 -17.26 -15.95
C SER A 552 35.14 -16.48 -16.14
N GLU A 553 35.23 -15.32 -16.78
CA GLU A 553 34.11 -14.65 -17.44
C GLU A 553 33.53 -15.55 -18.55
N VAL A 554 32.25 -15.90 -18.44
CA VAL A 554 31.43 -16.33 -19.59
C VAL A 554 30.65 -15.11 -20.05
N SER A 555 31.03 -14.60 -21.22
CA SER A 555 30.44 -13.40 -21.84
C SER A 555 29.00 -13.67 -22.29
N GLU A 556 28.02 -13.02 -21.65
CA GLU A 556 26.69 -12.82 -22.26
C GLU A 556 26.74 -11.57 -23.13
N SER A 557 26.87 -11.80 -24.44
CA SER A 557 26.85 -10.76 -25.46
C SER A 557 25.40 -10.30 -25.68
N GLY A 558 25.04 -9.15 -25.10
CA GLY A 558 23.83 -8.40 -25.43
C GLY A 558 24.16 -7.35 -26.48
N SER A 559 23.68 -7.56 -27.70
CA SER A 559 23.86 -6.67 -28.86
C SER A 559 23.32 -5.26 -28.62
N GLU A 560 24.21 -4.28 -28.65
CA GLU A 560 23.89 -2.87 -28.86
C GLU A 560 23.35 -2.69 -30.29
N VAL A 561 22.12 -2.19 -30.42
CA VAL A 561 21.60 -1.66 -31.68
C VAL A 561 21.82 -0.15 -31.69
N THR A 562 22.93 0.25 -32.30
CA THR A 562 23.11 1.59 -32.89
C THR A 562 23.23 1.39 -34.39
N ASP A 563 22.34 2.01 -35.17
CA ASP A 563 22.66 2.48 -36.51
C ASP A 563 21.60 3.49 -36.96
N ASP A 564 21.93 4.76 -36.75
CA ASP A 564 21.56 5.83 -37.68
C ASP A 564 22.56 5.75 -38.83
N ASP A 565 22.12 5.36 -40.02
CA ASP A 565 22.71 5.91 -41.24
C ASP A 565 21.73 5.89 -42.42
N PHE A 566 21.55 7.07 -42.98
CA PHE A 566 20.67 7.41 -44.08
C PHE A 566 21.48 7.41 -45.37
N VAL A 567 21.23 6.49 -46.32
CA VAL A 567 21.40 6.80 -47.75
C VAL A 567 20.40 6.01 -48.62
N ASP A 568 19.74 6.80 -49.45
CA ASP A 568 18.77 6.53 -50.50
C ASP A 568 19.25 5.56 -51.61
N THR A 569 18.31 5.15 -52.46
CA THR A 569 18.41 4.84 -53.91
C THR A 569 17.94 3.44 -54.36
N ASN A 570 16.68 3.43 -54.81
CA ASN A 570 16.17 2.84 -56.07
C ASN A 570 15.98 1.31 -56.28
N THR A 571 14.70 1.03 -56.53
CA THR A 571 14.09 0.35 -57.70
C THR A 571 14.14 -1.17 -57.82
N LYS A 572 12.91 -1.69 -58.03
CA LYS A 572 12.51 -2.76 -58.97
C LYS A 572 13.01 -4.16 -58.63
N ASP A 573 12.25 -5.24 -58.82
CA ASP A 573 11.02 -5.53 -59.53
C ASP A 573 10.65 -6.96 -59.05
N MET A 574 9.35 -7.27 -58.95
CA MET A 574 8.74 -8.53 -59.45
C MET A 574 9.16 -9.88 -58.80
N ILE A 575 8.32 -10.90 -58.59
CA ILE A 575 7.00 -11.32 -59.09
C ILE A 575 6.63 -12.58 -58.27
N ASP A 576 5.32 -12.75 -58.02
CA ASP A 576 4.44 -13.95 -57.96
C ASP A 576 4.92 -15.24 -57.23
N ASP A 577 4.08 -16.12 -56.69
CA ASP A 577 2.64 -16.46 -56.79
C ASP A 577 2.40 -17.40 -55.58
N ASP A 578 1.39 -17.22 -54.72
CA ASP A 578 -0.03 -17.59 -54.85
C ASP A 578 -0.39 -19.04 -54.43
N MET A 579 -1.59 -19.12 -53.82
CA MET A 579 -2.44 -20.28 -53.49
C MET A 579 -2.00 -21.28 -52.41
N MET A 580 -2.88 -21.86 -51.56
CA MET A 580 -4.31 -21.72 -51.25
C MET A 580 -4.61 -22.59 -50.01
N VAL A 581 -5.40 -22.06 -49.07
CA VAL A 581 -6.63 -22.61 -48.45
C VAL A 581 -6.69 -24.11 -48.07
N THR A 582 -7.02 -24.42 -46.80
CA THR A 582 -8.30 -25.08 -46.38
C THR A 582 -8.42 -25.13 -44.85
N VAL A 583 -9.67 -25.25 -44.42
CA VAL A 583 -10.29 -24.99 -43.10
C VAL A 583 -10.86 -26.32 -42.55
N GLU A 584 -11.32 -26.31 -41.28
CA GLU A 584 -12.16 -27.34 -40.57
C GLU A 584 -11.38 -28.57 -40.01
N ASP A 585 -11.60 -29.15 -38.82
CA ASP A 585 -12.68 -29.18 -37.80
C ASP A 585 -12.06 -29.72 -36.46
N LEU A 586 -12.39 -29.20 -35.26
CA LEU A 586 -13.42 -29.62 -34.28
C LEU A 586 -13.34 -31.06 -33.67
N ASP A 587 -13.44 -31.05 -32.33
CA ASP A 587 -14.05 -32.02 -31.39
C ASP A 587 -13.27 -33.14 -30.64
N PHE A 588 -13.07 -32.86 -29.33
CA PHE A 588 -13.65 -33.51 -28.13
C PHE A 588 -13.28 -34.96 -27.65
N ASN A 589 -12.84 -34.99 -26.36
CA ASN A 589 -13.19 -35.91 -25.24
C ASN A 589 -12.45 -37.27 -25.04
N PRO A 590 -12.57 -38.00 -23.89
CA PRO A 590 -12.22 -37.70 -22.48
C PRO A 590 -11.69 -38.94 -21.66
N ASP A 591 -11.68 -38.82 -20.32
CA ASP A 591 -11.68 -39.85 -19.25
C ASP A 591 -10.33 -40.43 -18.73
N LEU A 592 -9.90 -40.09 -17.50
CA LEU A 592 -10.30 -40.59 -16.18
C LEU A 592 -9.93 -42.07 -15.90
N ASN A 593 -8.94 -42.28 -15.02
CA ASN A 593 -9.03 -43.08 -13.77
C ASN A 593 -7.65 -43.55 -13.28
N LYS A 594 -7.28 -43.18 -12.04
CA LYS A 594 -7.06 -44.12 -10.91
C LYS A 594 -6.40 -43.43 -9.71
N MET A 595 -7.12 -43.47 -8.58
CA MET A 595 -6.66 -43.21 -7.21
C MET A 595 -6.37 -44.53 -6.48
N SER A 596 -5.29 -44.62 -5.69
CA SER A 596 -5.13 -45.34 -4.39
C SER A 596 -3.64 -45.57 -4.08
N ILE A 597 -3.05 -45.06 -2.98
CA ILE A 597 -3.12 -45.42 -1.54
C ILE A 597 -2.14 -46.56 -1.13
N THR A 598 -1.18 -46.19 -0.26
CA THR A 598 -0.30 -46.94 0.68
C THR A 598 1.07 -47.56 0.25
N PRO A 599 2.07 -47.58 1.18
CA PRO A 599 3.51 -47.51 0.88
C PRO A 599 4.26 -48.84 1.06
N LYS A 600 5.51 -48.91 0.58
CA LYS A 600 6.47 -49.98 0.91
C LYS A 600 7.60 -49.47 1.81
N ASN A 601 7.61 -49.99 3.04
CA ASN A 601 8.69 -49.94 4.02
C ASN A 601 9.91 -50.74 3.57
N SER A 602 11.10 -50.27 3.96
CA SER A 602 12.28 -51.12 4.22
C SER A 602 12.83 -50.81 5.60
N LEU A 603 12.59 -51.72 6.55
CA LEU A 603 13.16 -51.76 7.90
C LEU A 603 14.54 -52.41 7.88
N LYS A 604 15.49 -51.89 8.67
CA LYS A 604 16.41 -52.70 9.48
C LYS A 604 16.91 -51.91 10.71
N HIS A 605 16.95 -52.64 11.82
CA HIS A 605 17.02 -52.24 13.23
C HIS A 605 18.39 -51.74 13.76
N LEU A 606 18.34 -51.01 14.89
CA LEU A 606 19.00 -51.22 16.21
C LEU A 606 19.05 -49.85 16.95
N ARG A 607 18.89 -49.62 18.26
CA ARG A 607 18.50 -50.34 19.48
C ARG A 607 18.47 -49.24 20.58
N MET A 608 17.41 -49.11 21.37
CA MET A 608 17.38 -48.20 22.55
C MET A 608 17.98 -48.88 23.80
N PRO A 609 18.34 -48.09 24.83
CA PRO A 609 17.94 -48.43 26.19
C PRO A 609 17.17 -47.32 26.91
N ALA A 610 16.52 -47.72 28.01
CA ALA A 610 15.37 -47.10 28.63
C ALA A 610 15.66 -46.17 29.84
N ARG A 611 14.61 -45.40 30.18
CA ARG A 611 14.31 -44.55 31.36
C ARG A 611 14.80 -45.06 32.72
N ILE A 612 15.22 -44.12 33.59
CA ILE A 612 14.82 -43.99 35.02
C ILE A 612 14.65 -42.47 35.36
N ARG A 613 13.84 -42.19 36.38
CA ARG A 613 12.98 -41.04 36.73
C ARG A 613 13.64 -39.94 37.65
N PRO A 614 12.91 -38.87 38.09
CA PRO A 614 13.41 -37.53 38.40
C PRO A 614 13.57 -37.22 39.91
N SER A 615 14.25 -36.11 40.25
CA SER A 615 14.09 -35.40 41.54
C SER A 615 14.73 -33.99 41.47
N THR A 616 13.93 -32.92 41.62
CA THR A 616 13.75 -32.06 42.83
C THR A 616 14.70 -30.85 42.90
N SER A 617 14.06 -29.67 43.00
CA SER A 617 14.62 -28.38 43.44
C SER A 617 15.30 -28.47 44.81
N PRO A 618 16.08 -27.43 45.18
CA PRO A 618 15.84 -26.80 46.47
C PRO A 618 15.83 -25.25 46.42
N GLU A 619 15.05 -24.66 47.32
CA GLU A 619 15.10 -23.25 47.72
C GLU A 619 16.26 -22.99 48.70
N SER A 620 16.61 -21.69 48.78
CA SER A 620 17.20 -20.95 49.92
C SER A 620 18.71 -20.72 49.92
N LEU A 621 19.12 -19.50 49.52
CA LEU A 621 19.56 -18.44 50.44
C LEU A 621 19.52 -17.07 49.77
#